data_AF-A0A5K1E5A8-F1
#
_entry.id   AF-A0A5K1E5A8-F1
#
_cell.length_a   1.000
_cell.length_b   1.000
_cell.length_c   1.000
_cell.angle_alpha   90.00
_cell.angle_beta   90.00
_cell.angle_gamma   90.00
#
_symmetry.space_group_name_H-M   'P 1'
#
loop_
_entity.id
_entity.type
_entity.pdbx_description
1 polymer ?
#
loop_
_entity_poly.entity_id
_entity_poly.type
_entity_poly.pdbx_seq_one_letter_code
_entity_poly.pdbx_strand_id
1 'polypeptide(L)' 'GYLDGQFNQLEELQDESNPHFVDEVVTMYLKDSARLLSNMEQAL' A
#
# COMPACT_ATOMS: atom_id res chain seq x y z
N GLY A 1 -6.38 4.53 -14.58
CA GLY A 1 -5.38 5.46 -14.01
C GLY A 1 -4.25 4.64 -13.43
N TYR A 2 -3.48 5.19 -12.48
CA TYR A 2 -2.45 4.43 -11.75
C TYR A 2 -3.03 3.44 -10.73
N LEU A 3 -4.27 3.67 -10.30
CA LEU A 3 -5.04 2.78 -9.44
C LEU A 3 -6.11 2.06 -10.27
N ASP A 4 -6.34 0.80 -9.93
CA ASP A 4 -7.41 -0.03 -10.49
C ASP A 4 -8.48 -0.36 -9.43
N GLY A 5 -9.44 -1.20 -9.79
CA GLY A 5 -10.58 -1.54 -8.92
C GLY A 5 -10.20 -2.20 -7.59
N GLN A 6 -8.97 -2.69 -7.43
CA GLN A 6 -8.51 -3.24 -6.16
C GLN A 6 -8.33 -2.14 -5.09
N PHE A 7 -8.01 -0.90 -5.50
CA PHE A 7 -7.94 0.22 -4.56
C PHE A 7 -9.31 0.55 -3.97
N ASN A 8 -10.37 0.48 -4.77
CA ASN A 8 -11.74 0.67 -4.29
C ASN A 8 -12.12 -0.38 -3.22
N GLN A 9 -11.62 -1.62 -3.35
CA GLN A 9 -11.84 -2.67 -2.34
C GLN A 9 -11.16 -2.33 -1.01
N LEU A 10 -10.02 -1.63 -1.02
CA LEU A 10 -9.39 -1.16 0.22
C LEU A 10 -10.24 -0.06 0.88
N GLU A 11 -10.81 0.85 0.08
CA GLU A 11 -11.74 1.88 0.59
C GLU A 11 -13.00 1.27 1.20
N GLU A 12 -13.55 0.20 0.60
CA GLU A 12 -14.71 -0.54 1.14
C GLU A 12 -14.44 -1.23 2.48
N LEU A 13 -13.18 -1.52 2.80
CA LEU A 13 -12.75 -2.12 4.07
C LEU A 13 -12.50 -1.09 5.18
N GLN A 14 -12.51 0.20 4.85
CA GLN A 14 -12.36 1.28 5.83
C GLN A 14 -13.73 1.73 6.35
N ASP A 15 -13.90 1.67 7.67
CA ASP A 15 -15.14 2.08 8.34
C ASP A 15 -14.87 2.80 9.67
N GLU A 16 -15.93 3.12 10.42
CA GLU A 16 -15.81 3.82 11.70
C GLU A 16 -15.03 3.02 12.76
N SER A 17 -14.97 1.70 12.64
CA SER A 17 -14.22 0.82 13.55
C SER A 17 -12.73 0.74 13.20
N ASN A 18 -12.39 0.99 11.93
CA ASN A 18 -11.01 1.06 11.44
C ASN A 18 -10.80 2.23 10.45
N PRO A 19 -10.78 3.48 10.94
CA PRO A 19 -10.83 4.67 10.07
C PRO A 19 -9.52 4.96 9.32
N HIS A 20 -8.45 4.23 9.61
CA HIS A 20 -7.11 4.46 9.04
C HIS A 20 -6.62 3.31 8.15
N PHE A 21 -7.47 2.32 7.87
CA PHE A 21 -7.09 1.11 7.16
C PHE A 21 -6.37 1.37 5.83
N VAL A 22 -6.90 2.25 4.97
CA VAL A 22 -6.30 2.54 3.66
C VAL A 22 -4.92 3.18 3.83
N ASP A 23 -4.81 4.14 4.76
CA ASP A 23 -3.55 4.84 5.04
C ASP A 23 -2.46 3.88 5.54
N GLU A 24 -2.83 2.97 6.46
CA GLU A 24 -1.93 1.96 7.00
C GLU A 24 -1.44 0.99 5.91
N VAL A 25 -2.35 0.50 5.06
CA VAL A 25 -2.01 -0.43 3.97
C VAL A 25 -1.11 0.25 2.93
N VAL A 26 -1.44 1.47 2.51
CA VAL A 26 -0.64 2.23 1.53
C VAL A 26 0.74 2.54 2.11
N THR A 27 0.82 2.96 3.38
CA THR A 27 2.09 3.24 4.05
C THR A 27 2.98 1.99 4.12
N MET A 28 2.40 0.84 4.48
CA MET A 28 3.11 -0.44 4.51
C MET A 28 3.59 -0.85 3.13
N TYR A 29 2.73 -0.77 2.11
CA TYR A 29 3.09 -1.07 0.72
C TYR A 29 4.25 -0.22 0.21
N LEU A 30 4.22 1.10 0.44
CA LEU A 30 5.27 2.01 0.00
C LEU A 30 6.60 1.74 0.71
N LYS A 31 6.57 1.51 2.02
CA LYS A 31 7.75 1.18 2.81
C LYS A 31 8.40 -0.13 2.34
N ASP A 32 7.59 -1.16 2.12
CA ASP A 32 8.07 -2.46 1.67
C ASP A 32 8.59 -2.40 0.23
N SER A 33 7.91 -1.65 -0.64
CA SER A 33 8.35 -1.41 -2.02
C SER A 33 9.70 -0.67 -2.07
N ALA A 34 9.89 0.36 -1.24
CA ALA A 34 11.16 1.08 -1.17
C ALA A 34 12.31 0.16 -0.71
N ARG A 35 12.05 -0.71 0.28
CA ARG A 35 13.03 -1.72 0.71
C ARG A 35 13.32 -2.72 -0.40
N LEU A 36 12.30 -3.18 -1.11
CA LEU A 36 12.45 -4.13 -2.22
C LEU A 36 13.33 -3.53 -3.33
N LEU A 37 13.07 -2.28 -3.73
CA LEU A 37 13.90 -1.58 -4.71
C LEU A 37 15.35 -1.49 -4.24
N SER A 38 15.60 -1.04 -3.00
CA SER A 38 16.96 -0.93 -2.47
C SER A 38 17.70 -2.28 -2.47
N ASN A 39 17.01 -3.38 -2.17
CA ASN A 39 17.60 -4.71 -2.22
C ASN A 39 17.93 -5.15 -3.66
N MET A 40 17.10 -4.79 -4.64
CA MET A 40 17.38 -5.05 -6.06
C MET A 40 18.59 -4.26 -6.55
N GLU A 41 18.70 -2.99 -6.16
CA GLU A 41 19.84 -2.13 -6.50
C GLU A 41 21.16 -2.67 -5.92
N GLN A 42 21.14 -3.22 -4.70
CA GLN A 42 22.31 -3.84 -4.08
C GLN A 42 22.72 -5.18 -4.71
N ALA A 43 21.79 -5.87 -5.39
CA ALA A 43 22.04 -7.15 -6.04
C ALA A 43 22.54 -7.02 -7.49
N LEU A 44 22.53 -5.81 -8.06
CA LEU A 44 23.07 -5.46 -9.37
C LEU A 44 24.57 -5.12 -9.28
#